data_AF-A0A7G5ZEB4-F1
#
_entry.id   AF-A0A7G5ZEB4-F1
#
_cell.length_a   1.000
_cell.length_b   1.000
_cell.length_c   1.000
_cell.angle_alpha   90.00
_cell.angle_beta   90.00
_cell.angle_gamma   90.00
#
_symmetry.space_group_name_H-M   'P 1'
#
loop_
_entity.id
_entity.type
_entity.pdbx_description
1 polymer ?
#
loop_
_entity_poly.entity_id
_entity_poly.type
_entity_poly.pdbx_seq_one_letter_code
_entity_poly.pdbx_strand_id
1 'polypeptide(L)'
;MTERGKFITFEGIDGAGKSTHIGFVGEFLSSKGKTIVSSREPGGTPLGEKLRDLLLHEKMHLETEALLMFASRREHIAQVIEPGLAAGNWVLSDRFSDASFAYQSGGRGMDRVKMEALEAWVHPALQPDLTLLFDVPLEVARERLDATRTLDKFEREQESFFERCRAEYLRRAAQHPGRFAVIDSTRSIEETRHTIAAALETLL
;
A
#
# COMPACT_ATOMS: atom_id res chain seq x y z
N MET A 1 3.12 -11.57 28.17
CA MET A 1 3.58 -10.96 26.90
C MET A 1 2.34 -10.41 26.21
N THR A 2 2.37 -9.18 25.73
CA THR A 2 1.27 -8.61 24.93
C THR A 2 1.19 -9.37 23.61
N GLU A 3 -0.03 -9.68 23.17
CA GLU A 3 -0.26 -10.26 21.84
C GLU A 3 0.21 -9.26 20.76
N ARG A 4 0.88 -9.74 19.71
CA ARG A 4 1.31 -8.90 18.59
C ARG A 4 0.07 -8.27 17.94
N GLY A 5 0.14 -6.98 17.64
CA GLY A 5 -0.90 -6.30 16.88
C GLY A 5 -1.01 -6.80 15.43
N LYS A 6 -1.93 -6.22 14.65
CA LYS A 6 -2.12 -6.56 13.24
C LYS A 6 -1.58 -5.48 12.32
N PHE A 7 -1.01 -5.89 11.19
CA PHE A 7 -0.53 -4.99 10.15
C PHE A 7 -1.49 -4.99 8.97
N ILE A 8 -2.06 -3.84 8.64
CA ILE A 8 -3.00 -3.68 7.54
C ILE A 8 -2.45 -2.68 6.52
N THR A 9 -2.49 -3.05 5.25
CA THR A 9 -2.06 -2.19 4.15
C THR A 9 -3.21 -1.83 3.23
N PHE A 10 -3.13 -0.63 2.66
CA PHE A 10 -4.10 -0.10 1.70
C PHE A 10 -3.43 0.04 0.36
N GLU A 11 -3.96 -0.64 -0.66
CA GLU A 11 -3.33 -0.77 -1.95
C GLU A 11 -4.28 -0.47 -3.10
N GLY A 12 -3.71 -0.17 -4.26
CA GLY A 12 -4.45 0.23 -5.45
C GLY A 12 -3.80 1.42 -6.15
N ILE A 13 -4.20 1.65 -7.40
CA ILE A 13 -3.73 2.79 -8.18
C ILE A 13 -4.17 4.13 -7.56
N ASP A 14 -3.55 5.22 -7.99
CA ASP A 14 -3.98 6.56 -7.57
C ASP A 14 -5.39 6.85 -8.09
N GLY A 15 -6.20 7.57 -7.31
CA GLY A 15 -7.63 7.77 -7.60
C GLY A 15 -8.57 6.63 -7.15
N ALA A 16 -8.04 5.51 -6.62
CA ALA A 16 -8.85 4.36 -6.17
C ALA A 16 -9.68 4.59 -4.89
N GLY A 17 -9.50 5.73 -4.20
CA GLY A 17 -10.27 6.07 -2.99
C GLY A 17 -9.67 5.61 -1.66
N LYS A 18 -8.43 5.09 -1.65
CA LYS A 18 -7.73 4.59 -0.44
C LYS A 18 -7.83 5.57 0.74
N SER A 19 -7.40 6.82 0.55
CA SER A 19 -7.32 7.82 1.63
C SER A 19 -8.68 8.13 2.27
N THR A 20 -9.77 8.05 1.50
CA THR A 20 -11.15 8.21 2.01
C THR A 20 -11.51 7.12 3.01
N HIS A 21 -10.99 5.90 2.83
CA HIS A 21 -11.34 4.74 3.64
C HIS A 21 -10.33 4.45 4.77
N ILE A 22 -9.09 4.93 4.68
CA ILE A 22 -8.11 4.78 5.77
C ILE A 22 -8.64 5.38 7.09
N GLY A 23 -9.22 6.59 7.04
CA GLY A 23 -9.81 7.23 8.21
C GLY A 23 -10.95 6.40 8.81
N PHE A 24 -11.86 5.90 7.96
CA PHE A 24 -12.93 5.00 8.37
C PHE A 24 -12.42 3.72 9.05
N VAL A 25 -11.37 3.09 8.50
CA VAL A 25 -10.78 1.88 9.12
C VAL A 25 -10.18 2.19 10.49
N GLY A 26 -9.46 3.31 10.62
CA GLY A 26 -8.92 3.77 11.90
C GLY A 26 -10.01 3.97 12.95
N GLU A 27 -11.10 4.65 12.60
CA GLU A 27 -12.26 4.86 13.49
C GLU A 27 -12.95 3.54 13.84
N PHE A 28 -13.20 2.68 12.87
CA PHE A 28 -13.83 1.38 13.07
C PHE A 28 -13.03 0.54 14.06
N LEU A 29 -11.72 0.39 13.86
CA LEU A 29 -10.88 -0.41 14.75
C LEU A 29 -10.72 0.23 16.14
N SER A 30 -10.66 1.56 16.21
CA SER A 30 -10.65 2.28 17.49
C SER A 30 -11.94 2.04 18.28
N SER A 31 -13.10 2.00 17.61
CA SER A 31 -14.39 1.66 18.23
C SER A 31 -14.44 0.22 18.78
N LYS A 32 -13.58 -0.66 18.27
CA LYS A 32 -13.37 -2.04 18.74
C LYS A 32 -12.26 -2.14 19.81
N GLY A 33 -11.81 -1.01 20.35
CA GLY A 33 -10.82 -0.94 21.41
C GLY A 33 -9.37 -1.21 20.96
N LYS A 34 -9.07 -1.11 19.66
CA LYS A 34 -7.71 -1.27 19.14
C LYS A 34 -6.97 0.07 19.11
N THR A 35 -5.73 0.08 19.56
CA THR A 35 -4.82 1.24 19.41
C THR A 35 -4.22 1.24 18.01
N ILE A 36 -4.28 2.37 17.32
CA ILE A 36 -3.90 2.49 15.91
C ILE A 36 -2.60 3.29 15.75
N VAL A 37 -1.69 2.81 14.91
CA VAL A 37 -0.54 3.55 14.39
C VAL A 37 -0.71 3.68 12.88
N SER A 38 -0.94 4.89 12.38
CA SER A 38 -1.11 5.15 10.95
C SER A 38 0.17 5.71 10.34
N SER A 39 0.54 5.20 9.16
CA SER A 39 1.70 5.64 8.38
C SER A 39 1.48 5.46 6.87
N ARG A 40 2.51 5.73 6.06
CA ARG A 40 2.47 5.61 4.59
C ARG A 40 3.84 5.28 4.00
N GLU A 41 3.84 4.74 2.78
CA GLU A 41 5.06 4.49 2.00
C GLU A 41 5.04 5.09 0.58
N PRO A 42 6.23 5.37 0.00
CA PRO A 42 7.50 5.58 0.71
C PRO A 42 7.40 6.76 1.69
N GLY A 43 8.16 6.77 2.77
CA GLY A 43 7.97 7.74 3.87
C GLY A 43 7.87 7.09 5.24
N GLY A 44 7.16 7.75 6.16
CA GLY A 44 6.84 7.23 7.49
C GLY A 44 7.93 7.42 8.54
N THR A 45 9.13 7.87 8.15
CA THR A 45 10.22 8.25 9.05
C THR A 45 10.93 9.51 8.52
N PRO A 46 11.68 10.26 9.33
CA PRO A 46 12.42 11.43 8.84
C PRO A 46 13.38 11.11 7.69
N LEU A 47 14.00 9.93 7.67
CA LEU A 47 14.82 9.48 6.54
C LEU A 47 13.95 9.01 5.37
N GLY A 48 12.89 8.26 5.63
CA GLY A 48 11.95 7.80 4.60
C GLY A 48 11.32 8.97 3.83
N GLU A 49 11.00 10.09 4.48
CA GLU A 49 10.46 11.28 3.80
C GLU A 49 11.49 11.94 2.88
N LYS A 50 12.79 11.92 3.23
CA LYS A 50 13.86 12.40 2.32
C LYS A 50 14.00 11.48 1.09
N LEU A 51 13.93 10.16 1.30
CA LEU A 51 13.98 9.19 0.21
C LEU A 51 12.73 9.31 -0.68
N ARG A 52 11.55 9.53 -0.09
CA ARG A 52 10.31 9.82 -0.80
C ARG A 52 10.46 11.02 -1.72
N ASP A 53 11.04 12.12 -1.24
CA ASP A 53 11.23 13.32 -2.04
C ASP A 53 12.06 13.02 -3.31
N LEU A 54 13.17 12.30 -3.17
CA LEU A 54 13.98 11.85 -4.32
C LEU A 54 13.17 10.95 -5.25
N LEU A 55 12.43 9.98 -4.71
CA LEU A 55 11.63 9.03 -5.50
C LEU A 55 10.55 9.73 -6.34
N LEU A 56 9.92 10.78 -5.80
CA LEU A 56 8.83 11.51 -6.46
C LEU A 56 9.31 12.52 -7.50
N HIS A 57 10.51 13.09 -7.32
CA HIS A 57 10.95 14.24 -8.12
C HIS A 57 12.14 13.93 -9.04
N GLU A 58 13.02 13.01 -8.67
CA GLU A 58 14.24 12.73 -9.44
C GLU A 58 14.06 11.62 -10.49
N LYS A 59 14.71 11.83 -11.64
CA LYS A 59 14.88 10.77 -12.64
C LYS A 59 16.00 9.84 -12.20
N MET A 60 15.76 8.54 -12.27
CA MET A 60 16.71 7.52 -11.85
C MET A 60 16.53 6.23 -12.66
N HIS A 61 17.54 5.37 -12.60
CA HIS A 61 17.45 4.03 -13.16
C HIS A 61 16.38 3.20 -12.42
N LEU A 62 15.72 2.28 -13.13
CA LEU A 62 14.66 1.44 -12.56
C LEU A 62 15.12 0.68 -11.31
N GLU A 63 16.31 0.08 -11.36
CA GLU A 63 16.83 -0.66 -10.20
C GLU A 63 17.17 0.27 -9.03
N THR A 64 17.62 1.50 -9.31
CA THR A 64 17.82 2.51 -8.27
C THR A 64 16.50 2.87 -7.59
N GLU A 65 15.43 3.05 -8.37
CA GLU A 65 14.09 3.33 -7.82
C GLU A 65 13.61 2.18 -6.91
N ALA A 66 13.76 0.92 -7.35
CA ALA A 66 13.40 -0.24 -6.55
C ALA A 66 14.23 -0.31 -5.25
N LEU A 67 15.55 -0.13 -5.32
CA LEU A 67 16.43 -0.16 -4.16
C LEU A 67 16.07 0.95 -3.16
N LEU A 68 15.76 2.16 -3.62
CA LEU A 68 15.38 3.27 -2.75
C LEU A 68 13.99 3.07 -2.11
N MET A 69 13.02 2.50 -2.84
CA MET A 69 11.73 2.10 -2.27
C MET A 69 11.94 1.11 -1.12
N PHE A 70 12.76 0.09 -1.32
CA PHE A 70 13.07 -0.91 -0.30
C PHE A 70 13.95 -0.38 0.84
N ALA A 71 14.83 0.58 0.58
CA ALA A 71 15.59 1.27 1.62
C ALA A 71 14.67 2.09 2.54
N SER A 72 13.73 2.86 1.98
CA SER A 72 12.72 3.58 2.76
C SER A 72 11.87 2.62 3.59
N ARG A 73 11.47 1.49 3.00
CA ARG A 73 10.67 0.46 3.67
C ARG A 73 11.41 -0.18 4.84
N ARG A 74 12.69 -0.53 4.67
CA ARG A 74 13.48 -1.12 5.75
C ARG A 74 13.51 -0.22 6.98
N GLU A 75 13.70 1.09 6.76
CA GLU A 75 13.72 2.09 7.82
C GLU A 75 12.35 2.23 8.50
N HIS A 76 11.28 2.30 7.70
CA HIS A 76 9.91 2.39 8.19
C HIS A 76 9.51 1.17 9.04
N ILE A 77 9.88 -0.03 8.60
CA ILE A 77 9.67 -1.26 9.35
C ILE A 77 10.34 -1.21 10.72
N ALA A 78 11.63 -0.87 10.77
CA ALA A 78 12.39 -0.85 12.03
C ALA A 78 11.89 0.19 13.03
N GLN A 79 11.48 1.37 12.56
CA GLN A 79 11.18 2.49 13.45
C GLN A 79 9.69 2.62 13.81
N VAL A 80 8.79 2.10 12.97
CA VAL A 80 7.35 2.32 13.13
C VAL A 80 6.60 0.99 13.19
N ILE A 81 6.75 0.14 12.17
CA ILE A 81 5.88 -1.02 12.00
C ILE A 81 6.19 -2.09 13.06
N GLU A 82 7.43 -2.57 13.15
CA GLU A 82 7.81 -3.61 14.11
C GLU A 82 7.60 -3.16 15.57
N PRO A 83 8.02 -1.96 16.00
CA PRO A 83 7.75 -1.49 17.36
C PRO A 83 6.25 -1.34 17.64
N GLY A 84 5.46 -0.83 16.69
CA GLY A 84 4.01 -0.69 16.83
C GLY A 84 3.33 -2.05 17.04
N LEU A 85 3.68 -3.03 16.21
CA LEU A 85 3.14 -4.39 16.31
C LEU A 85 3.55 -5.08 17.60
N ALA A 86 4.81 -4.94 18.03
CA ALA A 86 5.32 -5.52 19.27
C ALA A 86 4.62 -4.95 20.52
N ALA A 87 4.17 -3.69 20.45
CA ALA A 87 3.37 -3.05 21.49
C ALA A 87 1.89 -3.50 21.52
N GLY A 88 1.46 -4.36 20.58
CA GLY A 88 0.07 -4.78 20.43
C GLY A 88 -0.80 -3.81 19.63
N ASN A 89 -0.22 -2.75 19.05
CA ASN A 89 -0.95 -1.77 18.26
C ASN A 89 -1.21 -2.30 16.85
N TRP A 90 -2.34 -1.91 16.27
CA TRP A 90 -2.65 -2.18 14.88
C TRP A 90 -2.00 -1.11 14.00
N VAL A 91 -1.16 -1.52 13.07
CA VAL A 91 -0.44 -0.62 12.18
C VAL A 91 -1.18 -0.55 10.85
N LEU A 92 -1.55 0.66 10.43
CA LEU A 92 -2.17 0.95 9.15
C LEU A 92 -1.15 1.64 8.24
N SER A 93 -0.90 1.11 7.05
CA SER A 93 0.02 1.74 6.07
C SER A 93 -0.67 2.00 4.74
N ASP A 94 -0.71 3.26 4.30
CA ASP A 94 -1.01 3.61 2.91
C ASP A 94 0.16 3.17 2.03
N ARG A 95 -0.05 2.11 1.25
CA ARG A 95 0.98 1.37 0.49
C ARG A 95 1.98 0.59 1.34
N PHE A 96 2.52 -0.47 0.73
CA PHE A 96 3.65 -1.28 1.19
C PHE A 96 4.30 -2.00 -0.01
N SER A 97 4.83 -3.22 0.16
CA SER A 97 5.53 -3.94 -0.91
C SER A 97 4.67 -4.28 -2.12
N ASP A 98 3.36 -4.48 -1.97
CA ASP A 98 2.49 -4.75 -3.14
C ASP A 98 2.48 -3.56 -4.12
N ALA A 99 2.54 -2.31 -3.63
CA ALA A 99 2.77 -1.14 -4.49
C ALA A 99 4.11 -1.23 -5.23
N SER A 100 5.17 -1.72 -4.59
CA SER A 100 6.45 -1.88 -5.25
C SER A 100 6.39 -2.90 -6.39
N PHE A 101 5.71 -4.03 -6.19
CA PHE A 101 5.48 -4.99 -7.27
C PHE A 101 4.65 -4.36 -8.40
N ALA A 102 3.54 -3.72 -8.06
CA ALA A 102 2.65 -3.10 -9.04
C ALA A 102 3.38 -2.07 -9.91
N TYR A 103 4.08 -1.12 -9.30
CA TYR A 103 4.67 0.01 -10.02
C TYR A 103 6.04 -0.33 -10.62
N GLN A 104 6.97 -0.91 -9.86
CA GLN A 104 8.31 -1.20 -10.39
C GLN A 104 8.32 -2.43 -11.30
N SER A 105 7.58 -3.50 -10.98
CA SER A 105 7.54 -4.70 -11.84
C SER A 105 6.46 -4.59 -12.91
N GLY A 106 5.18 -4.44 -12.53
CA GLY A 106 4.08 -4.35 -13.50
C GLY A 106 4.23 -3.14 -14.42
N GLY A 107 4.26 -1.95 -13.82
CA GLY A 107 4.33 -0.68 -14.55
C GLY A 107 5.64 -0.51 -15.35
N ARG A 108 6.79 -0.58 -14.66
CA ARG A 108 8.11 -0.30 -15.25
C ARG A 108 8.85 -1.52 -15.83
N GLY A 109 8.35 -2.75 -15.64
CA GLY A 109 8.96 -3.95 -16.22
C GLY A 109 10.16 -4.51 -15.46
N MET A 110 10.34 -4.19 -14.17
CA MET A 110 11.39 -4.80 -13.34
C MET A 110 11.19 -6.31 -13.21
N ASP A 111 12.28 -7.07 -13.28
CA ASP A 111 12.26 -8.52 -13.07
C ASP A 111 11.70 -8.86 -11.69
N ARG A 112 10.66 -9.69 -11.66
CA ARG A 112 9.98 -10.13 -10.44
C ARG A 112 10.90 -10.90 -9.51
N VAL A 113 11.84 -11.68 -10.05
CA VAL A 113 12.78 -12.45 -9.21
C VAL A 113 13.64 -11.51 -8.38
N LYS A 114 14.05 -10.37 -8.94
CA LYS A 114 14.79 -9.33 -8.19
C LYS A 114 13.91 -8.68 -7.13
N MET A 115 12.64 -8.42 -7.44
CA MET A 115 11.69 -7.84 -6.48
C MET A 115 11.41 -8.78 -5.31
N GLU A 116 11.22 -10.07 -5.58
CA GLU A 116 11.04 -11.12 -4.57
C GLU A 116 12.28 -11.27 -3.69
N ALA A 117 13.48 -11.18 -4.26
CA ALA A 117 14.73 -11.18 -3.50
C ALA A 117 14.84 -9.96 -2.57
N LEU A 118 14.44 -8.77 -3.01
CA LEU A 118 14.41 -7.56 -2.17
C LEU A 118 13.36 -7.67 -1.07
N GLU A 119 12.16 -8.18 -1.38
CA GLU A 119 11.09 -8.44 -0.41
C GLU A 119 11.56 -9.39 0.70
N ALA A 120 12.11 -10.54 0.30
CA ALA A 120 12.64 -11.54 1.23
C ALA A 120 13.83 -11.03 2.04
N TRP A 121 14.68 -10.15 1.47
CA TRP A 121 15.81 -9.60 2.21
C TRP A 121 15.38 -8.55 3.24
N VAL A 122 14.49 -7.63 2.86
CA VAL A 122 14.11 -6.50 3.72
C VAL A 122 13.16 -6.91 4.83
N HIS A 123 12.22 -7.82 4.55
CA HIS A 123 11.21 -8.22 5.52
C HIS A 123 10.83 -9.71 5.39
N PRO A 124 11.77 -10.65 5.66
CA PRO A 124 11.60 -12.08 5.41
C PRO A 124 10.41 -12.73 6.13
N ALA A 125 10.05 -12.20 7.30
CA ALA A 125 9.02 -12.76 8.17
C ALA A 125 7.78 -11.85 8.32
N LEU A 126 7.84 -10.61 7.83
CA LEU A 126 6.75 -9.65 7.98
C LEU A 126 5.99 -9.53 6.67
N GLN A 127 4.70 -9.88 6.74
CA GLN A 127 3.71 -9.61 5.72
C GLN A 127 2.51 -8.92 6.39
N PRO A 128 1.72 -8.14 5.65
CA PRO A 128 0.45 -7.64 6.15
C PRO A 128 -0.43 -8.80 6.60
N ASP A 129 -1.08 -8.65 7.75
CA ASP A 129 -2.14 -9.54 8.21
C ASP A 129 -3.39 -9.40 7.31
N LEU A 130 -3.60 -8.20 6.72
CA LEU A 130 -4.61 -7.95 5.69
C LEU A 130 -4.16 -6.85 4.74
N THR A 131 -4.46 -7.01 3.46
CA THR A 131 -4.30 -5.98 2.43
C THR A 131 -5.64 -5.66 1.80
N LEU A 132 -6.09 -4.44 1.98
CA LEU A 132 -7.28 -3.90 1.33
C LEU A 132 -6.86 -3.36 -0.04
N LEU A 133 -7.12 -4.13 -1.10
CA LEU A 133 -6.84 -3.73 -2.48
C LEU A 133 -8.06 -3.05 -3.08
N PHE A 134 -7.99 -1.74 -3.26
CA PHE A 134 -9.00 -0.92 -3.91
C PHE A 134 -8.83 -1.05 -5.43
N ASP A 135 -9.63 -1.93 -6.04
CA ASP A 135 -9.64 -2.15 -7.48
C ASP A 135 -10.64 -1.22 -8.17
N VAL A 136 -10.17 -0.53 -9.20
CA VAL A 136 -10.99 0.40 -9.98
C VAL A 136 -10.50 0.41 -11.43
N PRO A 137 -11.40 0.49 -12.42
CA PRO A 137 -11.02 0.78 -13.79
C PRO A 137 -10.24 2.11 -13.87
N LEU A 138 -9.26 2.17 -14.77
CA LEU A 138 -8.36 3.31 -14.86
C LEU A 138 -9.09 4.59 -15.26
N GLU A 139 -10.11 4.46 -16.10
CA GLU A 139 -10.95 5.56 -16.57
C GLU A 139 -11.64 6.24 -15.39
N VAL A 140 -12.26 5.44 -14.51
CA VAL A 140 -12.92 5.91 -13.29
C VAL A 140 -11.92 6.52 -12.30
N ALA A 141 -10.73 5.94 -12.17
CA ALA A 141 -9.68 6.48 -11.31
C ALA A 141 -9.23 7.87 -11.77
N ARG A 142 -9.10 8.08 -13.08
CA ARG A 142 -8.70 9.36 -13.69
C ARG A 142 -9.77 10.44 -13.50
N GLU A 143 -11.05 10.09 -13.59
CA GLU A 143 -12.15 11.04 -13.32
C GLU A 143 -12.13 11.56 -11.86
N ARG A 144 -11.62 10.76 -10.93
CA ARG A 144 -11.52 11.11 -9.50
C ARG A 144 -10.26 11.91 -9.17
N LEU A 145 -9.24 11.87 -10.03
CA LEU A 145 -8.02 12.65 -9.84
C LEU A 145 -8.26 14.09 -10.27
N ASP A 146 -7.99 15.02 -9.36
CA ASP A 146 -8.18 16.44 -9.59
C ASP A 146 -7.25 16.95 -10.71
N ALA A 147 -7.83 17.43 -11.81
CA ALA A 147 -7.11 17.95 -12.97
C ALA A 147 -6.28 19.21 -12.65
N THR A 148 -6.48 19.83 -11.47
CA THR A 148 -5.75 21.03 -11.05
C THR A 148 -4.46 20.75 -10.28
N ARG A 149 -4.17 19.48 -9.96
CA ARG A 149 -2.99 19.11 -9.16
C ARG A 149 -1.74 18.91 -10.04
N THR A 150 -0.58 19.40 -9.56
CA THR A 150 0.71 19.04 -10.16
C THR A 150 0.98 17.55 -9.93
N LEU A 151 0.99 16.77 -11.01
CA LEU A 151 1.23 15.34 -10.97
C LEU A 151 2.68 15.03 -10.63
N ASP A 152 2.92 14.05 -9.76
CA ASP A 152 4.27 13.55 -9.46
C ASP A 152 4.85 12.70 -10.62
N LYS A 153 6.08 12.18 -10.47
CA LYS A 153 6.73 11.38 -11.52
C LYS A 153 5.95 10.12 -11.91
N PHE A 154 5.28 9.45 -10.97
CA PHE A 154 4.50 8.25 -11.25
C PHE A 154 3.16 8.59 -11.87
N GLU A 155 2.52 9.66 -11.42
CA GLU A 155 1.22 10.12 -11.92
C GLU A 155 1.28 10.62 -13.38
N ARG A 156 2.47 10.94 -13.90
CA ARG A 156 2.69 11.36 -15.31
C ARG A 156 2.87 10.20 -16.29
N GLU A 157 2.84 8.96 -15.84
CA GLU A 157 3.01 7.79 -16.71
C GLU A 157 1.79 7.57 -17.64
N GLN A 158 1.98 6.74 -18.67
CA GLN A 158 0.94 6.48 -19.68
C GLN A 158 -0.14 5.52 -19.17
N GLU A 159 -1.28 5.48 -19.85
CA GLU A 159 -2.40 4.59 -19.51
C GLU A 159 -1.99 3.12 -19.36
N SER A 160 -1.22 2.61 -20.32
CA SER A 160 -0.72 1.22 -20.30
C SER A 160 0.15 0.91 -19.07
N PHE A 161 0.82 1.90 -18.48
CA PHE A 161 1.57 1.72 -17.24
C PHE A 161 0.62 1.38 -16.09
N PHE A 162 -0.45 2.16 -15.91
CA PHE A 162 -1.40 1.95 -14.83
C PHE A 162 -2.25 0.68 -15.02
N GLU A 163 -2.57 0.31 -16.25
CA GLU A 163 -3.19 -0.99 -16.55
C GLU A 163 -2.30 -2.16 -16.09
N ARG A 164 -1.00 -2.11 -16.39
CA ARG A 164 -0.04 -3.12 -15.92
C ARG A 164 0.12 -3.10 -14.40
N CYS A 165 0.10 -1.93 -13.76
CA CYS A 165 0.11 -1.82 -12.29
C CYS A 165 -1.12 -2.51 -11.69
N ARG A 166 -2.31 -2.22 -12.21
CA ARG A 166 -3.57 -2.85 -11.77
C ARG A 166 -3.53 -4.36 -11.95
N ALA A 167 -3.10 -4.83 -13.12
CA ALA A 167 -2.99 -6.26 -13.40
C ALA A 167 -2.03 -6.96 -12.43
N GLU A 168 -0.91 -6.31 -12.06
CA GLU A 168 0.04 -6.85 -11.11
C GLU A 168 -0.51 -6.91 -9.67
N TYR A 169 -1.27 -5.90 -9.23
CA TYR A 169 -2.00 -5.97 -7.96
C TYR A 169 -2.97 -7.15 -7.93
N LEU A 170 -3.80 -7.31 -8.97
CA LEU A 170 -4.77 -8.41 -9.05
C LEU A 170 -4.08 -9.78 -9.09
N ARG A 171 -2.93 -9.89 -9.77
CA ARG A 171 -2.10 -11.09 -9.76
C ARG A 171 -1.62 -11.43 -8.35
N ARG A 172 -1.11 -10.45 -7.60
CA ARG A 172 -0.67 -10.67 -6.20
C ARG A 172 -1.83 -11.05 -5.30
N ALA A 173 -2.99 -10.41 -5.46
CA ALA A 173 -4.20 -10.77 -4.73
C ALA A 173 -4.63 -12.23 -4.98
N ALA A 174 -4.60 -12.67 -6.24
CA ALA A 174 -4.91 -14.05 -6.61
C ALA A 174 -3.91 -15.08 -6.05
N GLN A 175 -2.64 -14.69 -5.87
CA GLN A 175 -1.61 -15.57 -5.26
C GLN A 175 -1.73 -15.67 -3.74
N HIS A 176 -2.31 -14.67 -3.07
CA HIS A 176 -2.40 -14.58 -1.62
C HIS A 176 -3.84 -14.33 -1.16
N PRO A 177 -4.82 -15.18 -1.53
CA PRO A 177 -6.24 -14.91 -1.30
C PRO A 177 -6.62 -14.85 0.19
N GLY A 178 -5.82 -15.44 1.08
CA GLY A 178 -6.02 -15.33 2.53
C GLY A 178 -5.51 -14.02 3.14
N ARG A 179 -4.71 -13.24 2.40
CA ARG A 179 -4.16 -11.94 2.84
C ARG A 179 -4.91 -10.76 2.23
N PHE A 180 -5.46 -10.92 1.02
CA PHE A 180 -6.10 -9.82 0.30
C PHE A 180 -7.61 -9.83 0.45
N ALA A 181 -8.17 -8.63 0.69
CA ALA A 181 -9.56 -8.34 0.38
C ALA A 181 -9.59 -7.36 -0.80
N VAL A 182 -10.13 -7.81 -1.93
CA VAL A 182 -10.30 -6.97 -3.13
C VAL A 182 -11.61 -6.21 -3.01
N ILE A 183 -11.53 -4.89 -3.06
CA ILE A 183 -12.62 -3.95 -2.87
C ILE A 183 -12.95 -3.33 -4.21
N ASP A 184 -14.18 -3.50 -4.68
CA ASP A 184 -14.68 -2.85 -5.88
C ASP A 184 -14.93 -1.35 -5.58
N SER A 185 -13.95 -0.53 -5.94
CA SER A 185 -13.99 0.92 -5.72
C SER A 185 -14.94 1.66 -6.66
N THR A 186 -15.67 0.98 -7.55
CA THR A 186 -16.74 1.60 -8.35
C THR A 186 -18.05 1.77 -7.57
N ARG A 187 -18.18 1.08 -6.44
CA ARG A 187 -19.36 1.12 -5.56
C ARG A 187 -19.47 2.43 -4.79
N SER A 188 -20.62 2.64 -4.18
CA SER A 188 -20.82 3.77 -3.28
C SER A 188 -19.88 3.69 -2.06
N ILE A 189 -19.66 4.83 -1.40
CA ILE A 189 -18.85 4.89 -0.17
C ILE A 189 -19.42 3.97 0.91
N GLU A 190 -20.75 3.88 1.02
CA GLU A 190 -21.44 3.05 2.01
C GLU A 190 -21.22 1.55 1.76
N GLU A 191 -21.46 1.08 0.53
CA GLU A 191 -21.22 -0.32 0.14
C GLU A 191 -19.75 -0.70 0.30
N THR A 192 -18.84 0.20 -0.07
CA THR A 192 -17.40 0.02 0.09
C THR A 192 -17.04 -0.13 1.57
N ARG A 193 -17.56 0.73 2.45
CA ARG A 193 -17.34 0.66 3.91
C ARG A 193 -17.89 -0.62 4.52
N HIS A 194 -19.05 -1.10 4.05
CA HIS A 194 -19.62 -2.37 4.51
C HIS A 194 -18.69 -3.55 4.18
N THR A 195 -18.18 -3.59 2.94
CA THR A 195 -17.23 -4.62 2.49
C THR A 195 -15.92 -4.58 3.31
N ILE A 196 -15.39 -3.39 3.55
CA ILE A 196 -14.19 -3.21 4.38
C ILE A 196 -14.43 -3.67 5.81
N ALA A 197 -15.55 -3.29 6.43
CA ALA A 197 -15.88 -3.71 7.79
C ALA A 197 -15.96 -5.24 7.89
N ALA A 198 -16.62 -5.90 6.93
CA ALA A 198 -16.69 -7.35 6.87
C ALA A 198 -15.30 -8.00 6.78
N ALA A 199 -14.38 -7.44 5.98
CA ALA A 199 -13.01 -7.91 5.90
C ALA A 199 -12.25 -7.72 7.24
N LEU A 200 -12.43 -6.59 7.92
CA LEU A 200 -11.78 -6.31 9.21
C LEU A 200 -12.27 -7.21 10.34
N GLU A 201 -13.56 -7.56 10.37
CA GLU A 201 -14.12 -8.47 11.38
C GLU A 201 -13.47 -9.87 11.33
N THR A 202 -12.87 -10.27 10.21
CA THR A 202 -12.11 -11.54 10.13
C THR A 202 -10.82 -11.56 10.96
N LEU A 203 -10.34 -10.39 11.40
CA LEU A 203 -9.12 -10.24 12.18
C LEU A 203 -9.38 -10.00 13.68
N LEU A 204 -10.64 -9.79 14.08
CA LEU A 204 -11.06 -9.45 15.45
C LEU A 204 -11.39 -10.72 16.26
#